data_AF-A0A448ML02-F1
#
_entry.id   AF-A0A448ML02-F1
#
_cell.length_a   1.000
_cell.length_b   1.000
_cell.length_c   1.000
_cell.angle_alpha   90.00
_cell.angle_beta   90.00
_cell.angle_gamma   90.00
#
_symmetry.space_group_name_H-M   'P 1'
#
loop_
_entity.id
_entity.type
_entity.pdbx_description
1 polymer ?
#
loop_
_entity_poly.entity_id
_entity_poly.type
_entity_poly.pdbx_seq_one_letter_code
_entity_poly.pdbx_strand_id
1 'polypeptide(L)'
;MQPDRLKNKRKLVADFGDFSIQQFSKGFIGATGYYLTPQAAKKFLAQSKEWYLTVDVTMDRFFENKVPPYSIVPFCLEADYEIESTIFEKQKKIKSFKTILSRELFNIKTTVKRLIYNIFN
;
A
#
# COMPACT_ATOMS: atom_id res chain seq x y z
N MET A 1 -8.80 7.58 13.41
CA MET A 1 -7.35 7.35 13.27
C MET A 1 -7.02 5.86 13.23
N GLN A 2 -6.48 5.35 12.12
CA GLN A 2 -5.70 4.11 12.14
C GLN A 2 -4.33 4.43 12.76
N PRO A 3 -4.11 4.16 14.06
CA PRO A 3 -2.94 4.68 14.79
C PRO A 3 -1.63 4.02 14.36
N ASP A 4 -1.70 2.90 13.64
CA ASP A 4 -0.54 2.11 13.25
C ASP A 4 0.23 2.65 12.05
N ARG A 5 -0.36 3.50 11.21
CA ARG A 5 0.30 3.91 9.95
C ARG A 5 1.32 5.02 10.13
N LEU A 6 1.11 5.91 11.10
CA LEU A 6 2.10 6.92 11.50
C LEU A 6 3.35 6.28 12.12
N LYS A 7 3.27 5.02 12.57
CA LYS A 7 4.43 4.26 13.08
C LYS A 7 5.38 3.81 11.96
N ASN A 8 4.93 3.82 10.71
CA ASN A 8 5.81 3.48 9.59
C ASN A 8 6.89 4.55 9.43
N LYS A 9 8.13 4.12 9.16
CA LYS A 9 9.22 5.04 8.82
C LYS A 9 8.78 5.91 7.64
N ARG A 10 9.08 7.20 7.74
CA ARG A 10 8.71 8.22 6.77
C ARG A 10 9.88 9.14 6.46
N LYS A 11 9.94 9.63 5.23
CA LYS A 11 10.95 10.55 4.71
C LYS A 11 10.24 11.82 4.26
N LEU A 12 10.67 12.98 4.72
CA LEU A 12 10.14 14.27 4.27
C LEU A 12 10.49 14.45 2.78
N VAL A 13 9.49 14.79 1.96
CA VAL A 13 9.65 15.03 0.53
C VAL A 13 9.54 16.52 0.22
N ALA A 14 8.54 17.17 0.79
CA ALA A 14 8.33 18.61 0.67
C ALA A 14 7.61 19.14 1.91
N ASP A 15 7.90 20.38 2.28
CA ASP A 15 7.28 21.08 3.40
C ASP A 15 6.64 22.38 2.91
N PHE A 16 5.41 22.64 3.35
CA PHE A 16 4.59 23.78 2.99
C PHE A 16 4.16 24.60 4.23
N GLY A 17 4.74 24.33 5.39
CA GLY A 17 4.40 25.00 6.65
C GLY A 17 3.23 24.33 7.36
N ASP A 18 2.01 24.51 6.85
CA ASP A 18 0.79 23.95 7.47
C ASP A 18 0.64 22.44 7.22
N PHE A 19 1.25 21.95 6.14
CA PHE A 19 1.31 20.53 5.82
C PHE A 19 2.62 20.17 5.12
N SER A 20 2.94 18.88 5.13
CA SER A 20 4.10 18.33 4.44
C SER A 20 3.72 17.13 3.60
N ILE A 21 4.46 16.89 2.53
CA ILE A 21 4.40 15.63 1.77
C ILE A 21 5.48 14.72 2.32
N GLN A 22 5.09 13.53 2.74
CA GLN A 22 5.98 12.52 3.29
C GLN A 22 5.85 11.21 2.52
N GLN A 23 6.98 10.55 2.27
CA GLN A 23 7.05 9.22 1.69
C GLN A 23 7.08 8.19 2.80
N PHE A 24 6.21 7.19 2.72
CA PHE A 24 6.11 6.14 3.72
C PHE A 24 6.84 4.87 3.27
N SER A 25 7.42 4.15 4.22
CA SER A 25 8.10 2.86 3.95
C SER A 25 7.15 1.70 3.67
N LYS A 26 5.84 1.90 3.88
CA LYS A 26 4.75 0.97 3.57
C LYS A 26 3.56 1.75 3.00
N GLY A 27 2.75 1.07 2.19
CA GLY A 27 1.53 1.64 1.61
C GLY A 27 0.41 1.84 2.64
N PHE A 28 -0.66 2.49 2.18
CA PHE A 28 -1.79 2.96 2.98
C PHE A 28 -3.05 2.13 2.71
N ILE A 29 -2.92 0.83 2.41
CA ILE A 29 -4.00 -0.18 2.26
C ILE A 29 -5.41 0.42 2.21
N GLY A 30 -5.92 0.63 1.02
CA GLY A 30 -7.25 1.19 0.78
C GLY A 30 -7.26 2.17 -0.37
N ALA A 31 -8.46 2.63 -0.72
CA ALA A 31 -8.68 3.55 -1.84
C ALA A 31 -9.64 4.69 -1.47
N THR A 32 -9.75 5.04 -0.17
CA THR A 32 -10.66 6.07 0.35
C THR A 32 -10.47 7.42 -0.34
N GLY A 33 -9.22 7.81 -0.57
CA GLY A 33 -8.88 9.03 -1.29
C GLY A 33 -7.43 9.01 -1.72
N TYR A 34 -7.17 9.42 -2.96
CA TYR A 34 -5.81 9.55 -3.50
C TYR A 34 -5.79 10.63 -4.58
N TYR A 35 -4.65 11.31 -4.68
CA TYR A 35 -4.33 12.18 -5.80
C TYR A 35 -3.43 11.43 -6.77
N LEU A 36 -3.75 11.46 -8.06
CA LEU A 36 -3.03 10.71 -9.08
C LEU A 36 -2.70 11.59 -10.27
N THR A 37 -1.41 11.67 -10.62
CA THR A 37 -0.99 12.31 -11.87
C THR A 37 -1.20 11.36 -13.05
N PRO A 38 -1.38 11.86 -14.28
CA PRO A 38 -1.48 11.01 -15.46
C PRO A 38 -0.27 10.08 -15.65
N GLN A 39 0.92 10.52 -15.24
CA GLN A 39 2.13 9.71 -15.33
C GLN A 39 2.12 8.54 -14.33
N ALA A 40 1.65 8.76 -13.10
CA ALA A 40 1.48 7.70 -12.12
C ALA A 40 0.38 6.71 -12.54
N ALA A 41 -0.73 7.21 -13.11
CA ALA A 41 -1.80 6.37 -13.65
C ALA A 41 -1.30 5.41 -14.75
N LYS A 42 -0.45 5.89 -15.67
CA LYS A 42 0.16 5.05 -16.71
C LYS A 42 1.01 3.91 -16.11
N LYS A 43 1.74 4.17 -15.03
CA LYS A 43 2.54 3.14 -14.34
C LYS A 43 1.66 2.05 -13.72
N PHE A 44 0.57 2.44 -13.06
CA PHE A 44 -0.40 1.46 -12.55
C PHE A 44 -1.00 0.62 -13.69
N LEU A 45 -1.49 1.24 -14.76
CA LEU A 45 -2.03 0.51 -15.92
C LEU A 45 -1.02 -0.45 -16.55
N ALA A 46 0.25 -0.06 -16.65
CA ALA A 46 1.29 -0.92 -17.19
C ALA A 46 1.55 -2.18 -16.34
N GLN A 47 1.41 -2.06 -15.01
CA GLN A 47 1.57 -3.17 -14.06
C GLN A 47 0.30 -4.02 -13.93
N SER A 48 -0.87 -3.41 -14.13
CA SER A 48 -2.20 -4.01 -13.99
C SER A 48 -2.71 -4.69 -15.28
N LYS A 49 -1.82 -5.28 -16.09
CA LYS A 49 -2.21 -6.08 -17.27
C LYS A 49 -2.91 -7.38 -16.87
N GLU A 50 -2.51 -7.94 -15.74
CA GLU A 50 -3.12 -9.13 -15.13
C GLU A 50 -3.36 -8.85 -13.64
N TRP A 51 -4.52 -9.28 -13.15
CA TRP A 51 -4.99 -9.03 -11.80
C TRP A 51 -5.08 -10.33 -11.01
N TYR A 52 -4.21 -10.46 -10.00
CA TYR A 52 -4.27 -11.56 -9.03
C TYR A 52 -4.42 -11.05 -7.58
N LEU A 53 -4.42 -9.72 -7.39
CA LEU A 53 -4.60 -9.01 -6.13
C LEU A 53 -5.71 -7.97 -6.31
N THR A 54 -6.26 -7.50 -5.19
CA THR A 54 -7.20 -6.38 -5.19
C THR A 54 -6.50 -5.06 -5.56
N VAL A 55 -7.29 -4.03 -5.92
CA VAL A 55 -6.80 -2.71 -6.37
C VAL A 55 -5.92 -2.03 -5.34
N ASP A 56 -6.40 -1.95 -4.10
CA ASP A 56 -5.66 -1.40 -2.97
C ASP A 56 -4.31 -2.09 -2.75
N VAL A 57 -4.30 -3.43 -2.74
CA VAL A 57 -3.07 -4.21 -2.58
C VAL A 57 -2.14 -4.00 -3.77
N THR A 58 -2.66 -3.89 -4.98
CA THR A 58 -1.86 -3.65 -6.19
C THR A 58 -1.20 -2.27 -6.15
N MET A 59 -1.92 -1.24 -5.72
CA MET A 59 -1.39 0.11 -5.54
C MET A 59 -0.32 0.17 -4.45
N ASP A 60 -0.54 -0.53 -3.34
CA ASP A 60 0.40 -0.60 -2.20
C ASP A 60 1.73 -1.29 -2.53
N ARG A 61 1.79 -2.04 -3.63
CA ARG A 61 3.02 -2.69 -4.12
C ARG A 61 3.87 -1.71 -4.93
N PHE A 62 4.19 -0.57 -4.33
CA PHE A 62 5.01 0.50 -4.93
C PHE A 62 6.38 0.02 -5.44
N PHE A 63 6.91 -1.05 -4.84
CA PHE A 63 8.16 -1.68 -5.27
C PHE A 63 8.04 -2.41 -6.62
N GLU A 64 6.82 -2.73 -7.07
CA GLU A 64 6.52 -3.28 -8.40
C GLU A 64 6.04 -2.19 -9.38
N ASN A 65 5.07 -1.37 -8.99
CA ASN A 65 4.48 -0.36 -9.88
C ASN A 65 5.31 0.95 -10.00
N LYS A 66 6.31 1.16 -9.14
CA LYS A 66 7.20 2.34 -9.13
C LYS A 66 6.46 3.68 -8.92
N VAL A 67 5.36 3.64 -8.17
CA VAL A 67 4.62 4.80 -7.68
C VAL A 67 4.84 4.89 -6.17
N PRO A 68 5.69 5.81 -5.68
CA PRO A 68 5.97 5.93 -4.25
C PRO A 68 4.71 6.24 -3.42
N PRO A 69 4.60 5.71 -2.19
CA PRO A 69 3.46 5.97 -1.31
C PRO A 69 3.66 7.31 -0.59
N TYR A 70 3.26 8.39 -1.25
CA TYR A 70 3.24 9.73 -0.67
C TYR A 70 1.92 9.99 0.05
N SER A 71 1.98 10.77 1.14
CA SER A 71 0.81 11.31 1.81
C SER A 71 1.06 12.73 2.30
N ILE A 72 -0.02 13.50 2.40
CA ILE A 72 -0.05 14.78 3.09
C ILE A 72 -0.10 14.50 4.61
N VAL A 73 0.68 15.25 5.39
CA VAL A 73 0.71 15.21 6.85
C VAL A 73 0.54 16.65 7.38
N PRO A 74 -0.48 16.95 8.21
CA PRO A 74 -1.49 16.02 8.75
C PRO A 74 -2.41 15.45 7.66
N PHE A 75 -2.99 14.27 7.90
CA PHE A 75 -3.92 13.66 6.95
C PHE A 75 -5.18 14.52 6.82
N CYS A 76 -5.59 14.80 5.58
CA CYS A 76 -6.81 15.56 5.29
C CYS A 76 -8.04 14.67 5.07
N LEU A 77 -7.84 13.36 4.93
CA LEU A 77 -8.88 12.36 4.71
C LEU A 77 -8.55 11.11 5.52
N GLU A 78 -9.56 10.53 6.16
CA GLU A 78 -9.49 9.22 6.81
C GLU A 78 -10.68 8.35 6.38
N ALA A 79 -10.52 7.03 6.44
CA ALA A 79 -11.64 6.13 6.27
C ALA A 79 -12.62 6.26 7.45
N ASP A 80 -13.90 6.24 7.14
CA ASP A 80 -14.96 6.10 8.14
C ASP A 80 -15.05 4.62 8.55
N TYR A 81 -14.77 4.34 9.82
CA TYR A 81 -14.75 2.98 10.38
C TYR A 81 -16.12 2.56 10.92
N GLU A 82 -17.10 3.46 10.98
CA GLU A 82 -18.47 3.13 11.36
C GLU A 82 -19.21 2.44 10.21
N ILE A 83 -18.74 2.60 8.97
CA ILE A 83 -19.26 1.90 7.80
C ILE A 83 -18.80 0.44 7.84
N GLU A 84 -19.75 -0.46 8.07
CA GLU A 84 -19.48 -1.90 8.05
C GLU A 84 -19.02 -2.38 6.66
N SER A 85 -17.99 -3.21 6.65
CA SER A 85 -17.50 -3.85 5.43
C SER A 85 -18.52 -4.85 4.89
N THR A 86 -18.97 -4.65 3.65
CA THR A 86 -19.79 -5.64 2.92
C THR A 86 -18.97 -6.85 2.43
N ILE A 87 -17.64 -6.81 2.55
CA ILE A 87 -16.76 -7.94 2.22
C ILE A 87 -16.73 -8.89 3.41
N PHE A 88 -17.43 -10.02 3.29
CA PHE A 88 -17.47 -11.06 4.32
C PHE A 88 -16.18 -11.91 4.29
N GLU A 89 -15.57 -12.11 5.45
CA GLU A 89 -14.43 -13.02 5.59
C GLU A 89 -14.92 -14.47 5.39
N LYS A 90 -14.43 -15.14 4.34
CA LYS A 90 -14.75 -16.57 4.13
C LYS A 90 -14.22 -17.38 5.31
N GLN A 91 -15.01 -18.37 5.76
CA GLN A 91 -14.61 -19.32 6.80
C GLN A 91 -13.21 -19.89 6.52
N LYS A 92 -12.36 -19.92 7.56
CA LYS A 92 -11.00 -20.46 7.51
C LYS A 92 -11.03 -21.93 7.08
N LYS A 93 -10.83 -22.20 5.80
CA LYS A 93 -10.53 -23.55 5.31
C LYS A 93 -9.19 -24.01 5.87
N ILE A 94 -9.09 -25.29 6.23
CA ILE A 94 -7.81 -25.92 6.61
C ILE A 94 -6.88 -25.78 5.40
N LYS A 95 -5.76 -25.09 5.60
CA LYS A 95 -4.77 -24.84 4.55
C LYS A 95 -3.80 -26.00 4.51
N SER A 96 -3.51 -26.50 3.31
CA SER A 96 -2.45 -27.49 3.12
C SER A 96 -1.08 -26.88 3.48
N PHE A 97 -0.14 -27.72 3.91
CA PHE A 97 1.24 -27.28 4.19
C PHE A 97 1.88 -26.58 2.98
N LYS A 98 1.63 -27.07 1.76
CA LYS A 98 2.12 -26.45 0.51
C LYS A 98 1.61 -25.02 0.34
N THR A 99 0.33 -24.78 0.66
CA THR A 99 -0.28 -23.44 0.60
C THR A 99 0.35 -22.50 1.62
N ILE A 100 0.63 -23.00 2.83
CA ILE A 100 1.30 -22.23 3.88
C ILE A 100 2.71 -21.85 3.42
N LEU A 101 3.50 -22.82 2.95
CA LEU A 101 4.86 -22.58 2.48
C LEU A 101 4.89 -21.57 1.32
N SER A 102 4.01 -21.74 0.33
CA SER A 102 3.92 -20.83 -0.82
C SER A 102 3.58 -19.40 -0.39
N ARG A 103 2.68 -19.24 0.59
CA ARG A 103 2.33 -17.94 1.17
C ARG A 103 3.54 -17.29 1.86
N GLU A 104 4.26 -18.05 2.69
CA GLU A 104 5.42 -17.50 3.40
C GLU A 104 6.54 -17.10 2.43
N LEU A 105 6.83 -17.92 1.42
CA LEU A 105 7.78 -17.56 0.35
C LEU A 105 7.36 -16.28 -0.37
N PHE A 106 6.07 -16.12 -0.67
CA PHE A 106 5.53 -14.91 -1.28
C PHE A 106 5.68 -13.67 -0.36
N ASN A 107 5.41 -13.82 0.94
CA ASN A 107 5.56 -12.76 1.93
C ASN A 107 7.02 -12.32 2.08
N ILE A 108 7.95 -13.28 2.15
CA ILE A 108 9.39 -13.02 2.22
C ILE A 108 9.84 -12.27 0.96
N LYS A 109 9.52 -12.78 -0.23
CA LYS A 109 9.85 -12.14 -1.51
C LYS A 109 9.32 -10.71 -1.56
N THR A 110 8.07 -10.50 -1.16
CA THR A 110 7.43 -9.19 -1.10
C THR A 110 8.16 -8.25 -0.13
N THR A 111 8.53 -8.75 1.05
CA THR A 111 9.25 -7.96 2.06
C THR A 111 10.63 -7.55 1.58
N VAL A 112 11.39 -8.47 0.96
CA VAL A 112 12.70 -8.19 0.39
C VAL A 112 12.61 -7.13 -0.72
N LYS A 113 11.68 -7.29 -1.67
CA LYS A 113 11.49 -6.29 -2.75
C LYS A 113 11.17 -4.90 -2.19
N ARG A 114 10.30 -4.82 -1.19
CA ARG A 114 9.95 -3.55 -0.54
C ARG A 114 11.15 -2.92 0.16
N LEU A 115 11.94 -3.72 0.88
CA LEU A 115 13.14 -3.25 1.57
C LEU A 115 14.17 -2.71 0.57
N ILE A 116 14.44 -3.46 -0.51
CA ILE A 116 15.31 -3.02 -1.61
C ILE A 116 14.82 -1.68 -2.15
N TYR A 117 13.53 -1.56 -2.49
CA TYR A 117 13.00 -0.31 -3.02
C TYR A 117 13.23 0.88 -2.08
N ASN A 118 12.94 0.72 -0.79
CA ASN A 118 13.09 1.77 0.23
C ASN A 118 14.56 2.17 0.49
N ILE A 119 15.52 1.30 0.18
CA ILE A 119 16.95 1.62 0.30
C ILE A 119 17.43 2.43 -0.90
N PHE A 120 16.94 2.09 -2.11
CA PHE A 120 17.40 2.72 -3.35
C PHE A 120 16.59 3.96 -3.79
N ASN A 121 15.46 4.28 -3.14
CA ASN A 121 14.59 5.44 -3.46
C ASN A 121 14.17 6.18 -2.19
#